data_AF-A0A2T5GVX6-F1
#
_entry.id   AF-A0A2T5GVX6-F1
#
_cell.length_a   1.000
_cell.length_b   1.000
_cell.length_c   1.000
_cell.angle_alpha   90.00
_cell.angle_beta   90.00
_cell.angle_gamma   90.00
#
_symmetry.space_group_name_H-M   'P 1'
#
loop_
_entity.id
_entity.type
_entity.pdbx_description
1 polymer ?
#
loop_
_entity_poly.entity_id
_entity_poly.type
_entity_poly.pdbx_seq_one_letter_code
_entity_poly.pdbx_strand_id
1 'polypeptide(L)'
;MPMPMPMPMPMQPTPMPLPRDFTDHGPCVEDLAQEFAKQDAATSEALIETLATQAIRQWRLDDATFWQRVKFQARMIRAQTGAGAPAGRH
;
A
#
# COMPACT_ATOMS: atom_id res chain seq x y z
N MET A 1 -57.42 -18.86 5.99
CA MET A 1 -56.91 -17.47 6.12
C MET A 1 -55.38 -17.57 6.23
N PRO A 2 -54.60 -17.23 5.20
CA PRO A 2 -53.15 -17.33 5.25
C PRO A 2 -52.54 -16.12 5.99
N MET A 3 -51.62 -16.37 6.91
CA MET A 3 -50.88 -15.37 7.69
C MET A 3 -49.85 -14.65 6.80
N PRO A 4 -49.56 -13.35 7.01
CA PRO A 4 -48.54 -12.65 6.24
C PRO A 4 -47.13 -13.02 6.72
N MET A 5 -46.26 -13.38 5.78
CA MET A 5 -44.83 -13.66 6.00
C MET A 5 -44.06 -12.37 6.34
N PRO A 6 -43.07 -12.39 7.24
CA PRO A 6 -42.24 -11.22 7.54
C PRO A 6 -41.25 -10.95 6.40
N MET A 7 -41.23 -9.71 5.91
CA MET A 7 -40.29 -9.23 4.89
C MET A 7 -38.85 -9.19 5.46
N PRO A 8 -37.81 -9.60 4.70
CA PRO A 8 -36.43 -9.49 5.15
C PRO A 8 -35.98 -8.02 5.13
N MET A 9 -35.42 -7.55 6.25
CA MET A 9 -34.87 -6.20 6.37
C MET A 9 -33.69 -5.98 5.41
N PRO A 10 -33.51 -4.78 4.83
CA PRO A 10 -32.37 -4.48 3.99
C PRO A 10 -31.09 -4.52 4.83
N MET A 11 -30.15 -5.38 4.41
CA MET A 11 -28.78 -5.45 4.92
C MET A 11 -28.17 -4.05 4.92
N GLN A 12 -27.82 -3.55 6.10
CA GLN A 12 -27.04 -2.34 6.25
C GLN A 12 -25.71 -2.53 5.49
N PRO A 13 -25.28 -1.56 4.67
CA PRO A 13 -23.97 -1.65 4.03
C PRO A 13 -22.92 -1.66 5.13
N THR A 14 -22.12 -2.72 5.18
CA THR A 14 -20.94 -2.83 6.02
C THR A 14 -20.10 -1.57 5.82
N PRO A 15 -19.73 -0.82 6.89
CA PRO A 15 -18.84 0.31 6.75
C PRO A 15 -17.52 -0.22 6.19
N MET A 16 -17.22 0.12 4.94
CA MET A 16 -15.90 -0.14 4.37
C MET A 16 -14.88 0.55 5.28
N PRO A 17 -13.78 -0.12 5.67
CA PRO A 17 -12.73 0.56 6.41
C PRO A 17 -12.27 1.75 5.55
N LEU A 18 -12.39 2.94 6.12
CA LEU A 18 -11.94 4.18 5.51
C LEU A 18 -10.49 3.99 5.06
N PRO A 19 -10.09 4.50 3.87
CA PRO A 19 -8.68 4.54 3.49
C PRO A 19 -7.91 5.16 4.66
N ARG A 20 -6.84 4.51 5.13
CA ARG A 20 -5.95 5.07 6.15
C ARG A 20 -5.61 6.50 5.74
N ASP A 21 -6.22 7.47 6.41
CA ASP A 21 -5.97 8.88 6.15
C ASP A 21 -4.49 9.13 6.44
N PHE A 22 -3.83 9.93 5.61
CA PHE A 22 -2.44 10.35 5.83
C PHE A 22 -2.25 11.07 7.18
N THR A 23 -3.35 11.47 7.80
CA THR A 23 -3.50 12.09 9.12
C THR A 23 -3.58 11.10 10.27
N ASP A 24 -3.59 9.79 10.00
CA ASP A 24 -3.29 8.73 10.97
C ASP A 24 -1.77 8.75 11.21
N HIS A 25 -1.31 9.89 11.71
CA HIS A 25 0.02 10.05 12.26
C HIS A 25 0.05 9.05 13.40
N GLY A 26 0.86 8.01 13.25
CA GLY A 26 1.05 7.00 14.28
C GLY A 26 1.43 7.60 15.64
N PRO A 27 1.80 6.78 16.64
CA PRO A 27 2.10 7.24 17.99
C PRO A 27 2.91 8.55 17.99
N CYS A 28 2.50 9.50 18.85
CA CYS A 28 3.03 10.86 18.85
C CYS A 28 4.56 10.81 18.73
N VAL A 29 5.11 11.48 17.72
CA VAL A 29 6.56 11.43 17.39
C VAL A 29 7.42 11.73 18.63
N GLU A 30 6.88 12.54 19.54
CA GLU A 30 7.47 12.92 20.82
C GLU A 30 7.65 11.74 21.79
N ASP A 31 6.68 10.82 21.91
CA ASP A 31 6.80 9.63 22.78
C ASP A 31 7.87 8.68 22.27
N LEU A 32 7.92 8.44 20.94
CA LEU A 32 8.96 7.62 20.33
C LEU A 32 10.34 8.26 20.47
N ALA A 33 10.45 9.57 20.25
CA ALA A 33 11.70 10.30 20.42
C ALA A 33 12.19 10.25 21.87
N GLN A 34 11.28 10.30 22.85
CA GLN A 34 11.63 10.19 24.27
C GLN A 34 12.10 8.78 24.66
N GLU A 35 11.55 7.74 24.05
CA GLU A 35 12.02 6.34 24.23
C GLU A 35 13.39 6.11 23.58
N PHE A 36 13.62 6.65 22.38
CA PHE A 36 14.93 6.57 21.72
C PHE A 36 16.00 7.44 22.42
N ALA A 37 15.62 8.57 23.03
CA ALA A 37 16.52 9.40 23.82
C ALA A 37 17.04 8.72 25.11
N LYS A 38 16.33 7.68 25.59
CA LYS A 38 16.79 6.85 26.73
C LYS A 38 17.78 5.77 26.32
N GLN A 39 17.94 5.52 25.02
CA GLN A 39 18.82 4.50 24.45
C GLN A 39 20.15 5.10 23.98
N ASP A 40 21.09 4.23 23.63
CA ASP A 40 22.33 4.65 22.99
C ASP A 40 22.06 5.31 21.63
N ALA A 41 22.69 6.46 21.39
CA ALA A 41 22.41 7.32 20.23
C ALA A 41 22.75 6.63 18.91
N ALA A 42 23.89 5.93 18.84
CA ALA A 42 24.32 5.24 17.62
C ALA A 42 23.40 4.07 17.28
N THR A 43 22.94 3.35 18.31
CA THR A 43 22.00 2.23 18.16
C THR A 43 20.61 2.71 17.71
N SER A 44 20.12 3.82 18.27
CA SER A 44 18.82 4.41 17.93
C SER A 44 18.79 4.94 16.50
N GLU A 45 19.86 5.61 16.06
CA GLU A 45 19.97 6.15 14.70
C GLU A 45 19.95 5.02 13.65
N ALA A 46 20.69 3.92 13.90
CA ALA A 46 20.67 2.74 13.04
C ALA A 46 19.29 2.06 12.97
N LEU A 47 18.56 2.03 14.10
CA LEU A 47 17.19 1.50 14.15
C LEU A 47 16.20 2.38 13.38
N ILE A 48 16.29 3.70 13.53
CA ILE A 48 15.45 4.67 12.80
C ILE A 48 15.70 4.56 11.29
N GLU A 49 16.97 4.49 10.86
CA GLU A 49 17.32 4.32 9.45
C GLU A 49 16.75 3.02 8.88
N THR A 50 16.82 1.94 9.65
CA THR A 50 16.25 0.64 9.26
C THR A 50 14.73 0.72 9.12
N LEU A 51 14.03 1.31 10.10
CA LEU A 51 12.58 1.47 10.11
C LEU A 51 12.11 2.39 8.97
N ALA A 52 12.82 3.49 8.73
CA ALA A 52 12.54 4.40 7.61
C ALA A 52 12.71 3.69 6.26
N THR A 53 13.78 2.92 6.09
CA THR A 53 14.01 2.12 4.88
C THR A 53 12.88 1.11 4.64
N GLN A 54 12.41 0.44 5.69
CA GLN A 54 11.29 -0.50 5.61
C GLN A 54 9.99 0.22 5.26
N ALA A 55 9.70 1.36 5.89
CA ALA A 55 8.51 2.17 5.60
C ALA A 55 8.49 2.66 4.15
N ILE A 56 9.64 3.10 3.61
CA ILE A 56 9.76 3.50 2.21
C ILE A 56 9.51 2.31 1.27
N ARG A 57 10.07 1.14 1.58
CA ARG A 57 9.84 -0.08 0.77
C ARG A 57 8.36 -0.45 0.77
N GLN A 58 7.73 -0.45 1.94
CA GLN A 58 6.31 -0.76 2.09
C GLN A 58 5.44 0.25 1.31
N TRP A 59 5.71 1.55 1.46
CA TRP A 59 5.01 2.59 0.71
C TRP A 59 5.15 2.42 -0.81
N ARG A 60 6.34 2.05 -1.31
CA ARG A 60 6.53 1.77 -2.75
C ARG A 60 5.77 0.54 -3.23
N LEU A 61 5.56 -0.46 -2.37
CA LEU A 61 4.72 -1.62 -2.67
C LEU A 61 3.24 -1.23 -2.68
N ASP A 62 2.81 -0.32 -1.81
CA ASP A 62 1.41 0.11 -1.70
C ASP A 62 1.03 1.25 -2.65
N ASP A 63 2.01 1.93 -3.27
CA ASP A 63 1.77 3.01 -4.24
C ASP A 63 1.30 2.46 -5.61
N ALA A 64 -0.02 2.50 -5.81
CA ALA A 64 -0.66 2.12 -7.07
C ALA A 64 -0.15 2.93 -8.28
N THR A 65 0.21 4.20 -8.10
CA THR A 65 0.70 5.06 -9.19
C THR A 65 2.09 4.63 -9.64
N PHE A 66 2.95 4.24 -8.70
CA PHE A 66 4.25 3.64 -9.00
C PHE A 66 4.09 2.37 -9.85
N TRP A 67 3.20 1.45 -9.45
CA TRP A 67 2.95 0.22 -10.21
C TRP A 67 2.32 0.45 -11.59
N GLN A 68 1.46 1.46 -11.75
CA GLN A 68 0.95 1.84 -13.05
C GLN A 68 2.05 2.32 -14.00
N ARG A 69 3.00 3.12 -13.51
CA ARG A 69 4.18 3.54 -14.29
C ARG A 69 5.07 2.36 -14.64
N VAL A 70 5.34 1.46 -13.69
CA VAL A 70 6.10 0.22 -13.94
C VAL A 70 5.41 -0.63 -15.01
N LYS A 71 4.09 -0.83 -14.91
CA LYS A 71 3.31 -1.58 -15.90
C LYS A 71 3.38 -0.94 -17.29
N PHE A 72 3.28 0.38 -17.38
CA PHE A 72 3.39 1.11 -18.64
C PHE A 72 4.79 0.97 -19.24
N GLN A 73 5.83 1.18 -18.46
CA GLN A 73 7.23 1.01 -18.88
C GLN A 73 7.50 -0.43 -19.34
N ALA A 74 7.02 -1.43 -18.61
CA ALA A 74 7.13 -2.84 -19.01
C ALA A 74 6.45 -3.12 -20.36
N ARG A 75 5.30 -2.48 -20.65
CA ARG A 75 4.64 -2.58 -21.95
C ARG A 75 5.45 -1.90 -23.05
N MET A 76 6.03 -0.73 -22.79
CA MET A 76 6.88 -0.04 -23.77
C MET A 76 8.12 -0.88 -24.11
N ILE A 77 8.80 -1.45 -23.10
CA ILE A 77 9.95 -2.33 -23.29
C ILE A 77 9.53 -3.55 -24.12
N ARG A 78 8.42 -4.22 -23.78
CA ARG A 78 7.93 -5.37 -24.57
C ARG A 78 7.56 -5.00 -26.00
N ALA A 79 7.03 -3.81 -26.25
CA ALA A 79 6.75 -3.33 -27.60
C ALA A 79 8.06 -3.08 -28.37
N GLN A 80 9.08 -2.52 -27.72
CA GLN A 80 10.41 -2.29 -28.31
C GLN A 80 11.18 -3.59 -28.56
N THR A 81 11.11 -4.55 -27.63
CA THR A 81 11.76 -5.86 -27.76
C THR A 81 10.98 -6.81 -28.69
N GLY A 82 9.64 -6.73 -28.70
CA GLY A 82 8.76 -7.55 -29.55
C GLY A 82 8.66 -7.08 -31.00
N ALA A 83 9.01 -5.84 -31.31
CA ALA A 83 9.10 -5.32 -32.67
C ALA A 83 10.26 -5.92 -33.51
N GLY A 84 11.08 -6.79 -32.91
CA GLY A 84 12.20 -7.48 -33.57
C GLY A 84 11.98 -8.97 -33.85
N ALA A 85 10.84 -9.58 -33.50
CA ALA A 85 10.57 -10.97 -33.86
C ALA A 85 9.91 -11.02 -35.26
N PRO A 86 10.59 -11.51 -36.32
CA PRO A 86 9.92 -11.71 -37.59
C PRO A 86 8.79 -12.71 -37.37
N ALA A 87 7.57 -12.27 -37.67
CA ALA A 87 6.40 -13.13 -37.70
C ALA A 87 6.73 -14.38 -38.52
N GLY A 88 6.71 -15.53 -37.85
CA GLY A 88 6.90 -16.83 -38.46
C GLY A 88 5.95 -16.98 -39.65
N ARG A 89 6.57 -17.12 -40.81
CA ARG A 89 5.93 -17.42 -42.08
C ARG A 89 5.44 -18.87 -42.01
N HIS A 90 4.12 -19.05 -41.90
CA HIS A 90 3.44 -20.31 -42.17
C HIS A 90 3.04 -20.37 -43.64
#